data_AF-A0A2Z5FZK4-F1
#
_entry.id   AF-A0A2Z5FZK4-F1
#
_cell.length_a   1.000
_cell.length_b   1.000
_cell.length_c   1.000
_cell.angle_alpha   90.00
_cell.angle_beta   90.00
_cell.angle_gamma   90.00
#
_symmetry.space_group_name_H-M   'P 1'
#
loop_
_entity.id
_entity.type
_entity.pdbx_description
1 polymer ?
#
loop_
_entity_poly.entity_id
_entity_poly.type
_entity_poly.pdbx_seq_one_letter_code
_entity_poly.pdbx_strand_id
1 'polypeptide(L)' 'MAIASLIFIPIWFVAAGVNLYIGVNEAGYSFNEELPVFLLSFLVPTLFAITIYWKVR' A
#
# COMPACT_ATOMS: atom_id res chain seq x y z
N MET A 1 10.23 -14.00 9.44
CA MET A 1 10.22 -13.55 8.03
C MET A 1 8.84 -13.72 7.41
N ALA A 2 8.35 -14.94 7.19
CA ALA A 2 7.06 -15.19 6.53
C ALA A 2 5.85 -14.47 7.17
N ILE A 3 5.64 -14.59 8.49
CA ILE A 3 4.50 -13.93 9.16
C ILE A 3 4.61 -12.39 9.10
N ALA A 4 5.83 -11.84 9.19
CA ALA A 4 6.05 -10.39 9.11
C ALA A 4 5.63 -9.83 7.73
N SER A 5 5.87 -10.57 6.65
CA SER A 5 5.40 -10.20 5.31
C SER A 5 3.88 -10.13 5.21
N LEU A 6 3.15 -10.99 5.92
CA LEU A 6 1.68 -10.93 5.95
C LEU A 6 1.15 -9.78 6.80
N ILE A 7 1.79 -9.48 7.94
CA ILE A 7 1.43 -8.35 8.80
C ILE A 7 1.74 -7.01 8.13
N PHE A 8 2.77 -6.95 7.29
CA PHE A 8 3.12 -5.76 6.52
C PHE A 8 1.96 -5.29 5.62
N ILE A 9 1.24 -6.21 4.97
CA ILE A 9 0.18 -5.87 4.00
C ILE A 9 -0.91 -4.97 4.60
N PRO A 10 -1.59 -5.33 5.71
CA PRO A 10 -2.63 -4.48 6.28
C PRO A 10 -2.08 -3.16 6.85
N ILE A 11 -0.88 -3.17 7.43
CA ILE A 11 -0.24 -1.94 7.92
C ILE A 11 0.03 -0.98 6.77
N TRP A 12 0.58 -1.49 5.67
CA TRP A 12 0.91 -0.70 4.50
C TRP A 12 -0.33 -0.21 3.76
N PHE A 13 -1.40 -1.00 3.72
CA PHE A 13 -2.69 -0.58 3.20
C PHE A 13 -3.22 0.66 3.93
N VAL A 14 -3.17 0.66 5.27
CA VAL A 14 -3.59 1.82 6.08
C VAL A 14 -2.69 3.02 5.80
N ALA A 15 -1.37 2.84 5.76
CA ALA A 15 -0.43 3.92 5.47
C ALA A 15 -0.66 4.54 4.08
N ALA A 16 -0.84 3.71 3.05
CA ALA A 16 -1.16 4.18 1.70
C ALA A 16 -2.53 4.87 1.66
N GLY A 17 -3.52 4.37 2.40
CA GLY A 17 -4.84 4.99 2.50
C GLY A 17 -4.81 6.37 3.18
N VAL A 18 -3.96 6.53 4.21
CA VAL A 18 -3.69 7.84 4.82
C VAL A 18 -3.01 8.77 3.82
N ASN A 19 -2.08 8.28 3.00
CA ASN A 19 -1.43 9.08 1.96
C ASN A 19 -2.45 9.56 0.90
N LEU A 20 -3.34 8.67 0.45
CA LEU A 20 -4.47 9.01 -0.43
C LEU A 20 -5.37 10.09 0.20
N TYR A 21 -5.73 9.92 1.48
CA TYR A 21 -6.55 10.88 2.21
C TYR A 21 -5.89 12.27 2.25
N ILE A 22 -4.58 12.33 2.53
CA ILE A 22 -3.82 13.58 2.56
C ILE A 22 -3.76 14.21 1.16
N GLY A 23 -3.53 13.42 0.11
CA GLY A 23 -3.53 13.91 -1.28
C GLY A 23 -4.85 14.58 -1.66
N VAL A 24 -5.97 13.99 -1.24
CA VAL A 24 -7.31 14.53 -1.52
C VAL A 24 -7.67 15.72 -0.63
N ASN A 25 -7.48 15.62 0.68
CA ASN A 25 -8.02 16.60 1.64
C ASN A 25 -7.09 17.78 1.91
N GLU A 26 -5.77 17.54 1.88
CA GLU A 26 -4.76 18.57 2.22
C GLU A 26 -4.10 19.15 0.96
N ALA A 27 -3.76 18.30 -0.03
CA ALA A 27 -3.12 18.76 -1.26
C ALA A 27 -4.13 19.21 -2.34
N GLY A 28 -5.40 18.84 -2.20
CA GLY A 28 -6.50 19.28 -3.07
C GLY A 28 -6.59 18.54 -4.40
N TYR A 29 -5.92 17.39 -4.56
CA TYR A 29 -6.10 16.54 -5.74
C TYR A 29 -7.46 15.83 -5.70
N SER A 30 -8.00 15.49 -6.86
CA SER A 30 -9.20 14.67 -6.92
C SER A 30 -8.91 13.22 -6.52
N PHE A 31 -9.92 12.54 -5.99
CA PHE A 31 -9.82 11.11 -5.67
C PHE A 31 -9.36 10.27 -6.87
N ASN A 32 -9.80 10.61 -8.09
CA ASN A 32 -9.44 9.86 -9.30
C ASN A 32 -7.99 10.08 -9.73
N GLU A 33 -7.38 11.20 -9.39
CA GLU A 33 -5.95 11.47 -9.64
C GLU A 33 -5.07 10.71 -8.63
N GLU A 34 -5.51 10.65 -7.38
CA GLU A 34 -4.76 10.00 -6.29
C GLU A 34 -4.98 8.47 -6.23
N LEU A 35 -6.11 7.96 -6.73
CA LEU A 35 -6.41 6.52 -6.73
C LEU A 35 -5.34 5.68 -7.47
N PRO A 36 -4.87 6.05 -8.69
CA PRO A 36 -3.75 5.38 -9.34
C PRO A 36 -2.46 5.41 -8.52
N VAL A 37 -2.16 6.53 -7.83
CA VAL A 37 -0.98 6.69 -6.97
C VAL A 37 -1.06 5.76 -5.77
N PHE A 38 -2.22 5.71 -5.12
CA PHE A 38 -2.52 4.76 -4.06
C PHE A 38 -2.35 3.31 -4.51
N LEU A 39 -2.95 2.95 -5.64
CA LEU A 39 -2.89 1.59 -6.18
C LEU A 39 -1.44 1.18 -6.47
N LEU A 40 -0.65 2.05 -7.11
CA LEU A 40 0.75 1.77 -7.39
C LEU A 40 1.55 1.62 -6.09
N SER A 41 1.37 2.56 -5.16
CA SER A 41 2.08 2.58 -3.86
C SER A 41 1.71 1.41 -2.94
N PHE A 42 0.49 0.87 -3.07
CA PHE A 42 0.04 -0.28 -2.29
C PHE A 42 0.37 -1.62 -2.98
N LEU A 43 0.07 -1.76 -4.27
CA LEU A 43 0.20 -3.04 -4.99
C LEU A 43 1.65 -3.46 -5.14
N VAL A 44 2.56 -2.54 -5.45
CA VAL A 44 3.98 -2.89 -5.66
C VAL A 44 4.57 -3.52 -4.39
N PRO A 45 4.53 -2.87 -3.21
CA PRO A 45 5.05 -3.48 -1.98
C PRO A 45 4.28 -4.73 -1.54
N THR A 46 2.97 -4.79 -1.78
CA THR A 46 2.16 -5.98 -1.47
C THR A 46 2.58 -7.19 -2.29
N LEU A 47 2.81 -7.02 -3.59
CA LEU A 47 3.33 -8.08 -4.46
C LEU A 47 4.70 -8.56 -3.97
N PHE A 48 5.59 -7.65 -3.58
CA PHE A 48 6.88 -8.01 -2.97
C PHE A 48 6.70 -8.81 -1.67
N ALA A 49 5.84 -8.36 -0.75
CA ALA A 49 5.57 -9.07 0.50
C ALA A 49 5.04 -10.48 0.27
N ILE A 50 4.12 -10.64 -0.70
CA ILE A 50 3.59 -11.94 -1.10
C ILE A 50 4.71 -12.83 -1.67
N THR A 51 5.51 -12.35 -2.61
CA THR A 51 6.61 -13.15 -3.19
C THR A 51 7.64 -13.58 -2.15
N ILE A 52 7.97 -12.72 -1.18
CA ILE A 52 8.86 -13.04 -0.06
C ILE A 52 8.23 -14.11 0.85
N TYR A 53 6.94 -13.99 1.16
CA TYR A 53 6.22 -14.99 1.94
C TYR A 53 6.33 -16.38 1.30
N TRP A 54 6.09 -16.48 -0.01
CA TRP A 54 6.20 -17.76 -0.73
C TRP A 54 7.62 -18.32 -0.74
N LYS A 55 8.64 -17.47 -0.84
CA LYS A 55 10.05 -17.90 -0.91
C LYS A 55 10.63 -18.32 0.44
N VAL A 56 10.14 -17.74 1.54
CA VAL A 56 10.66 -17.97 2.89
C VAL A 56 9.76 -18.89 3.73
N ARG A 57 8.62 -19.31 3.16
CA ARG A 57 7.83 -20.44 3.65
C ARG A 57 8.49 -21.77 3.27
#